data_AF-A0A1Z9BYZ0-F1
#
_entry.id   AF-A0A1Z9BYZ0-F1
#
_cell.length_a   1.000
_cell.length_b   1.000
_cell.length_c   1.000
_cell.angle_alpha   90.00
_cell.angle_beta   90.00
_cell.angle_gamma   90.00
#
_symmetry.space_group_name_H-M   'P 1'
#
loop_
_entity.id
_entity.type
_entity.pdbx_description
1 polymer ?
#
loop_
_entity_poly.entity_id
_entity_poly.type
_entity_poly.pdbx_seq_one_letter_code
_entity_poly.pdbx_strand_id
1 'polypeptide(L)'
;LKTFGFSYGRPDIWQPEIDIYWGPEDEIMAPSENRYENLEDPSTLETPLGATHMGLIYVNPEGVNGKPDPMKTALQVRETFARMAMNDEETAALTAGGHTVGKAHGNGDASKLGKEPEGANIEDQGFGWINPTLNEKGVVTSGLEGAWTTNPTKWDNGYFDMLFNHDWELQKSPAGAWQWEPVDILEEDKPYDANNPSIRSNPIMTDADMAMKMDPIYKEICLKFKDDQEYFSDTFARAWFKLTHRDMGPKTRYIGPNYPEESLIWQDPVPPGNKNYNEEDIKSKIADSGLSISDRVSVAWDSAKTFRNSDLRGGANGARVSLSPQKDWDANEPERLSKTLSTLKGISSETGISLADTIILAGNLAIEEAASAAGHSLLIPFKKGRGDATQQMTDVNSFSNLEPAADAFRNWFGGKSKSSPEELMVDQAQLLGLTAPEMTVLVGGMRVLGANHAGNKKGIFSEKEGVLSNDFFVNLTDMNNTWTIVDDNHYEIKDRQSGDLKWTASSVDLVFGSNSILRSYAELYAQDDNKEKFINDFAKAWSKVMNSDLF
;
A
#
# COMPACT_ATOMS: atom_id res chain seq x y z
N LEU A 1 -17.08 9.60 24.50
CA LEU A 1 -16.08 8.55 24.25
C LEU A 1 -14.69 9.03 24.64
N LYS A 2 -13.88 8.20 25.30
CA LYS A 2 -12.44 8.44 25.46
C LYS A 2 -11.72 7.80 24.27
N THR A 3 -10.87 8.55 23.56
CA THR A 3 -10.09 8.00 22.43
C THR A 3 -9.00 7.04 22.92
N PHE A 4 -8.55 6.13 22.06
CA PHE A 4 -7.48 5.18 22.39
C PHE A 4 -6.10 5.86 22.48
N GLY A 5 -5.88 6.89 21.67
CA GLY A 5 -4.68 7.74 21.70
C GLY A 5 -4.57 8.59 20.44
N PHE A 6 -3.46 9.32 20.30
CA PHE A 6 -3.15 10.13 19.12
C PHE A 6 -1.65 10.35 18.97
N SER A 7 -1.16 10.27 17.73
CA SER A 7 0.22 10.63 17.36
C SER A 7 0.26 11.76 16.32
N TYR A 8 1.16 12.71 16.55
CA TYR A 8 1.64 13.64 15.52
C TYR A 8 2.66 12.93 14.60
N GLY A 9 3.12 13.62 13.54
CA GLY A 9 4.24 13.12 12.71
C GLY A 9 3.88 12.84 11.24
N ARG A 10 2.70 13.25 10.78
CA ARG A 10 2.36 13.30 9.34
C ARG A 10 2.86 14.62 8.77
N PRO A 11 3.92 14.65 7.96
CA PRO A 11 4.32 15.86 7.26
C PRO A 11 3.30 16.19 6.16
N ASP A 12 3.01 17.48 5.95
CA ASP A 12 2.17 17.91 4.84
C ASP A 12 2.88 17.68 3.50
N ILE A 13 2.08 17.39 2.47
CA ILE A 13 2.47 17.40 1.06
C ILE A 13 1.99 18.69 0.39
N TRP A 14 2.68 19.11 -0.65
CA TRP A 14 2.45 20.41 -1.31
C TRP A 14 1.98 20.29 -2.76
N GLN A 15 1.64 19.07 -3.19
CA GLN A 15 1.05 18.75 -4.48
C GLN A 15 0.22 17.47 -4.34
N PRO A 16 -0.76 17.22 -5.22
CA PRO A 16 -1.42 15.94 -5.29
C PRO A 16 -0.42 14.82 -5.55
N GLU A 17 -0.68 13.66 -4.97
CA GLU A 17 -0.05 12.43 -5.44
C GLU A 17 -0.58 12.15 -6.85
N ILE A 18 0.35 12.05 -7.81
CA ILE A 18 0.05 11.87 -9.25
C ILE A 18 0.12 10.39 -9.67
N ASP A 19 0.41 9.54 -8.69
CA ASP A 19 0.86 8.17 -8.78
C ASP A 19 -0.15 7.19 -8.16
N ILE A 20 -1.33 7.69 -7.76
CA ILE A 20 -2.43 6.85 -7.30
C ILE A 20 -3.39 6.56 -8.47
N TYR A 21 -3.56 5.27 -8.76
CA TYR A 21 -4.59 4.79 -9.67
C TYR A 21 -5.93 4.63 -8.94
N TRP A 22 -6.82 5.60 -9.10
CA TRP A 22 -8.15 5.63 -8.46
C TRP A 22 -9.23 4.80 -9.18
N GLY A 23 -8.93 4.30 -10.38
CA GLY A 23 -9.83 3.50 -11.20
C GLY A 23 -9.80 3.89 -12.67
N PRO A 24 -10.40 3.07 -13.54
CA PRO A 24 -10.35 3.24 -14.99
C PRO A 24 -11.38 4.25 -15.53
N GLU A 25 -12.23 4.82 -14.68
CA GLU A 25 -13.39 5.60 -15.15
C GLU A 25 -13.06 7.04 -15.52
N ASP A 26 -13.64 7.48 -16.63
CA ASP A 26 -13.60 8.88 -17.08
C ASP A 26 -14.69 9.76 -16.43
N GLU A 27 -15.58 9.17 -15.63
CA GLU A 27 -16.71 9.84 -14.99
C GLU A 27 -16.85 9.44 -13.51
N ILE A 28 -17.04 10.44 -12.63
CA ILE A 28 -17.37 10.23 -11.22
C ILE A 28 -18.72 9.50 -11.13
N MET A 29 -18.83 8.52 -10.22
CA MET A 29 -20.03 7.71 -10.03
C MET A 29 -20.49 6.91 -11.26
N ALA A 30 -19.61 6.67 -12.24
CA ALA A 30 -19.88 5.70 -13.31
C ALA A 30 -20.23 4.30 -12.74
N PRO A 31 -20.99 3.47 -13.48
CA PRO A 31 -21.45 2.18 -12.97
C PRO A 31 -20.32 1.31 -12.45
N SER A 32 -20.52 0.68 -11.29
CA SER A 32 -19.49 -0.17 -10.65
C SER A 32 -18.95 -1.25 -11.58
N GLU A 33 -19.72 -1.76 -12.54
CA GLU A 33 -19.29 -2.78 -13.50
C GLU A 33 -17.98 -2.43 -14.25
N ASN A 34 -17.62 -1.15 -14.35
CA ASN A 34 -16.36 -0.71 -14.97
C ASN A 34 -15.11 -1.14 -14.21
N ARG A 35 -15.23 -1.47 -12.91
CA ARG A 35 -14.12 -1.83 -12.03
C ARG A 35 -14.24 -3.22 -11.38
N TYR A 36 -15.23 -4.01 -11.77
CA TYR A 36 -15.41 -5.40 -11.31
C TYR A 36 -15.37 -6.33 -12.52
N GLU A 37 -14.76 -7.51 -12.38
CA GLU A 37 -14.97 -8.57 -13.38
C GLU A 37 -16.38 -9.17 -13.25
N ASN A 38 -16.90 -9.26 -12.02
CA ASN A 38 -18.25 -9.72 -11.72
C ASN A 38 -18.81 -8.96 -10.50
N LEU A 39 -19.78 -8.07 -10.73
CA LEU A 39 -20.36 -7.24 -9.66
C LEU A 39 -21.06 -8.04 -8.54
N GLU A 40 -21.49 -9.27 -8.83
CA GLU A 40 -22.10 -10.17 -7.83
C GLU A 40 -21.05 -10.89 -6.95
N ASP A 41 -19.76 -10.78 -7.29
CA ASP A 41 -18.64 -11.26 -6.50
C ASP A 41 -17.69 -10.09 -6.17
N PRO A 42 -17.83 -9.46 -4.99
CA PRO A 42 -17.02 -8.31 -4.61
C PRO A 42 -15.51 -8.55 -4.67
N SER A 43 -15.06 -9.80 -4.48
CA SER A 43 -13.62 -10.14 -4.53
C SER A 43 -13.00 -9.85 -5.90
N THR A 44 -13.83 -9.72 -6.94
CA THR A 44 -13.42 -9.36 -8.30
C THR A 44 -13.28 -7.86 -8.56
N LEU A 45 -13.45 -7.00 -7.53
CA LEU A 45 -13.07 -5.60 -7.60
C LEU A 45 -11.59 -5.52 -8.04
N GLU A 46 -11.32 -4.73 -9.08
CA GLU A 46 -9.98 -4.61 -9.65
C GLU A 46 -8.97 -4.22 -8.57
N THR A 47 -7.88 -4.98 -8.45
CA THR A 47 -6.74 -4.62 -7.60
C THR A 47 -5.96 -3.48 -8.27
N PRO A 48 -5.61 -2.39 -7.57
CA PRO A 48 -5.61 -2.20 -6.10
C PRO A 48 -6.79 -1.40 -5.53
N LEU A 49 -7.92 -1.27 -6.24
CA LEU A 49 -9.01 -0.38 -5.85
C LEU A 49 -9.65 -0.79 -4.52
N GLY A 50 -9.94 0.21 -3.68
CA GLY A 50 -10.58 0.04 -2.37
C GLY A 50 -12.03 0.55 -2.28
N ALA A 51 -12.63 1.00 -3.38
CA ALA A 51 -13.96 1.59 -3.42
C ALA A 51 -14.80 1.08 -4.60
N THR A 52 -16.12 1.06 -4.43
CA THR A 52 -17.09 0.56 -5.41
C THR A 52 -17.34 1.48 -6.61
N HIS A 53 -17.02 2.78 -6.49
CA HIS A 53 -17.20 3.78 -7.55
C HIS A 53 -16.07 4.80 -7.52
N MET A 54 -15.81 5.42 -8.68
CA MET A 54 -14.95 6.59 -8.75
C MET A 54 -15.57 7.74 -7.94
N GLY A 55 -14.78 8.33 -7.04
CA GLY A 55 -15.20 9.46 -6.20
C GLY A 55 -15.86 9.07 -4.86
N LEU A 56 -16.04 7.79 -4.56
CA LEU A 56 -16.49 7.33 -3.23
C LEU A 56 -15.32 6.87 -2.35
N ILE A 57 -15.53 6.91 -1.04
CA ILE A 57 -14.54 6.40 -0.07
C ILE A 57 -14.54 4.87 -0.01
N TYR A 58 -15.72 4.25 0.12
CA TYR A 58 -15.89 2.78 0.20
C TYR A 58 -17.03 2.31 -0.70
N VAL A 59 -18.27 2.46 -0.23
CA VAL A 59 -19.48 1.97 -0.88
C VAL A 59 -20.46 3.11 -1.17
N ASN A 60 -21.39 2.87 -2.10
CA ASN A 60 -22.51 3.77 -2.33
C ASN A 60 -23.54 3.61 -1.18
N PRO A 61 -23.92 4.68 -0.47
CA PRO A 61 -24.80 4.60 0.70
C PRO A 61 -26.25 4.23 0.36
N GLU A 62 -26.67 4.36 -0.91
CA GLU A 62 -27.99 3.95 -1.40
C GLU A 62 -28.04 2.46 -1.81
N GLY A 63 -26.90 1.76 -1.75
CA GLY A 63 -26.75 0.36 -2.18
C GLY A 63 -26.01 0.22 -3.51
N VAL A 64 -25.87 -1.03 -3.99
CA VAL A 64 -25.07 -1.35 -5.19
C VAL A 64 -25.64 -0.65 -6.43
N ASN A 65 -24.86 0.22 -7.07
CA ASN A 65 -25.32 1.11 -8.15
C ASN A 65 -26.61 1.89 -7.80
N GLY A 66 -26.73 2.33 -6.54
CA GLY A 66 -27.90 3.08 -6.05
C GLY A 66 -29.18 2.26 -5.93
N LYS A 67 -29.08 0.92 -5.89
CA LYS A 67 -30.21 0.00 -5.68
C LYS A 67 -30.15 -0.54 -4.25
N PRO A 68 -31.13 -0.20 -3.38
CA PRO A 68 -31.15 -0.68 -2.02
C PRO A 68 -31.31 -2.19 -1.95
N ASP A 69 -30.30 -2.86 -1.41
CA ASP A 69 -30.29 -4.29 -1.11
C ASP A 69 -29.22 -4.49 -0.02
N PRO A 70 -29.62 -4.37 1.27
CA PRO A 70 -28.68 -4.39 2.38
C PRO A 70 -27.81 -5.65 2.43
N MET A 71 -28.31 -6.79 1.93
CA MET A 71 -27.56 -8.03 1.88
C MET A 71 -26.44 -7.98 0.84
N LYS A 72 -26.69 -7.40 -0.34
CA LYS A 72 -25.64 -7.18 -1.34
C LYS A 72 -24.66 -6.09 -0.90
N THR A 73 -25.18 -5.02 -0.31
CA THR A 73 -24.37 -3.92 0.22
C THR A 73 -23.42 -4.42 1.31
N ALA A 74 -23.84 -5.35 2.18
CA ALA A 74 -22.97 -5.96 3.18
C ALA A 74 -21.72 -6.62 2.58
N LEU A 75 -21.86 -7.30 1.44
CA LEU A 75 -20.75 -7.96 0.76
C LEU A 75 -19.73 -6.92 0.23
N GLN A 76 -20.22 -5.81 -0.33
CA GLN A 76 -19.38 -4.71 -0.80
C GLN A 76 -18.70 -3.95 0.35
N VAL A 77 -19.42 -3.74 1.46
CA VAL A 77 -18.86 -3.14 2.68
C VAL A 77 -17.70 -4.00 3.19
N ARG A 78 -17.94 -5.32 3.32
CA ARG A 78 -16.91 -6.27 3.77
C ARG A 78 -15.66 -6.24 2.91
N GLU A 79 -15.81 -6.32 1.60
CA GLU A 79 -14.70 -6.32 0.66
C GLU A 79 -13.90 -5.00 0.73
N THR A 80 -14.58 -3.86 0.62
CA THR A 80 -13.90 -2.55 0.60
C THR A 80 -13.22 -2.24 1.93
N PHE A 81 -13.83 -2.58 3.07
CA PHE A 81 -13.19 -2.42 4.38
C PHE A 81 -12.01 -3.38 4.56
N ALA A 82 -12.11 -4.63 4.09
CA ALA A 82 -10.99 -5.58 4.12
C ALA A 82 -9.78 -5.09 3.31
N ARG A 83 -10.01 -4.51 2.12
CA ARG A 83 -8.97 -3.85 1.30
C ARG A 83 -8.34 -2.64 1.98
N MET A 84 -9.08 -2.03 2.90
CA MET A 84 -8.63 -0.95 3.76
C MET A 84 -8.20 -1.45 5.15
N ALA A 85 -7.84 -2.73 5.26
CA ALA A 85 -7.29 -3.37 6.45
C ALA A 85 -8.21 -3.38 7.69
N MET A 86 -9.53 -3.34 7.51
CA MET A 86 -10.51 -3.48 8.58
C MET A 86 -11.24 -4.82 8.47
N ASN A 87 -11.29 -5.58 9.57
CA ASN A 87 -12.09 -6.80 9.64
C ASN A 87 -13.57 -6.48 9.92
N ASP A 88 -14.43 -7.50 10.01
CA ASP A 88 -15.87 -7.30 10.22
C ASP A 88 -16.22 -6.60 11.54
N GLU A 89 -15.49 -6.89 12.62
CA GLU A 89 -15.73 -6.28 13.93
C GLU A 89 -15.30 -4.80 13.96
N GLU A 90 -14.15 -4.50 13.36
CA GLU A 90 -13.66 -3.13 13.18
C GLU A 90 -14.60 -2.33 12.26
N THR A 91 -15.11 -2.96 11.19
CA THR A 91 -16.06 -2.35 10.23
C THR A 91 -17.36 -1.99 10.91
N ALA A 92 -18.00 -2.94 11.60
CA ALA A 92 -19.23 -2.69 12.34
C ALA A 92 -19.04 -1.62 13.43
N ALA A 93 -17.90 -1.63 14.13
CA ALA A 93 -17.58 -0.63 15.13
C ALA A 93 -17.41 0.77 14.53
N LEU A 94 -16.69 0.90 13.41
CA LEU A 94 -16.48 2.17 12.70
C LEU A 94 -17.77 2.73 12.12
N THR A 95 -18.60 1.90 11.49
CA THR A 95 -19.91 2.32 10.95
C THR A 95 -20.83 2.79 12.06
N ALA A 96 -21.08 1.94 13.06
CA ALA A 96 -21.98 2.29 14.17
C ALA A 96 -21.45 3.46 15.01
N GLY A 97 -20.14 3.50 15.27
CA GLY A 97 -19.52 4.54 16.08
C GLY A 97 -19.49 5.89 15.37
N GLY A 98 -19.19 5.90 14.07
CA GLY A 98 -19.27 7.10 13.23
C GLY A 98 -20.70 7.64 13.17
N HIS A 99 -21.67 6.77 12.86
CA HIS A 99 -23.08 7.14 12.74
C HIS A 99 -23.81 7.29 14.08
N THR A 100 -23.15 7.12 15.23
CA THR A 100 -23.71 7.50 16.54
C THR A 100 -23.87 9.03 16.65
N VAL A 101 -23.04 9.79 15.93
CA VAL A 101 -23.02 11.26 15.97
C VAL A 101 -23.24 11.88 14.59
N GLY A 102 -23.84 13.07 14.57
CA GLY A 102 -24.08 13.86 13.37
C GLY A 102 -25.31 13.42 12.57
N LYS A 103 -25.33 13.83 11.30
CA LYS A 103 -26.44 13.58 10.36
C LYS A 103 -25.97 13.63 8.90
N ALA A 104 -26.79 13.12 7.99
CA ALA A 104 -26.68 13.37 6.57
C ALA A 104 -27.37 14.69 6.16
N HIS A 105 -27.03 15.20 4.97
CA HIS A 105 -27.56 16.47 4.43
C HIS A 105 -28.07 16.31 2.99
N GLY A 106 -29.37 16.48 2.83
CA GLY A 106 -30.15 16.27 1.62
C GLY A 106 -31.46 17.04 1.63
N ASN A 107 -31.58 18.07 2.47
CA ASN A 107 -32.74 18.95 2.53
C ASN A 107 -32.68 19.94 1.36
N GLY A 108 -33.04 19.51 0.16
CA GLY A 108 -33.01 20.37 -1.02
C GLY A 108 -32.89 19.64 -2.35
N ASP A 109 -32.36 20.34 -3.36
CA ASP A 109 -32.19 19.83 -4.72
C ASP A 109 -30.69 19.77 -5.06
N ALA A 110 -30.14 18.57 -5.10
CA ALA A 110 -28.72 18.35 -5.39
C ALA A 110 -28.32 18.88 -6.79
N SER A 111 -29.27 18.95 -7.73
CA SER A 111 -29.02 19.49 -9.07
C SER A 111 -28.75 21.00 -9.09
N LYS A 112 -28.94 21.70 -7.95
CA LYS A 112 -28.70 23.14 -7.80
C LYS A 112 -27.33 23.46 -7.23
N LEU A 113 -26.60 22.46 -6.72
CA LEU A 113 -25.26 22.69 -6.21
C LEU A 113 -24.35 23.20 -7.32
N GLY A 114 -23.52 24.20 -6.98
CA GLY A 114 -22.40 24.62 -7.81
C GLY A 114 -21.40 23.47 -8.01
N LYS A 115 -20.43 23.72 -8.89
CA LYS A 115 -19.35 22.76 -9.16
C LYS A 115 -18.51 22.50 -7.91
N GLU A 116 -17.87 21.33 -7.88
CA GLU A 116 -16.81 20.95 -6.95
C GLU A 116 -15.65 21.98 -6.93
N PRO A 117 -14.80 22.00 -5.88
CA PRO A 117 -13.79 23.05 -5.70
C PRO A 117 -12.88 23.32 -6.91
N GLU A 118 -12.39 22.28 -7.59
CA GLU A 118 -11.51 22.42 -8.77
C GLU A 118 -12.25 22.96 -10.01
N GLY A 119 -13.57 22.79 -10.06
CA GLY A 119 -14.44 23.32 -11.12
C GLY A 119 -15.12 24.65 -10.77
N ALA A 120 -15.00 25.12 -9.53
CA ALA A 120 -15.69 26.30 -9.00
C ALA A 120 -15.13 27.62 -9.55
N ASN A 121 -15.82 28.74 -9.26
CA ASN A 121 -15.36 30.04 -9.74
C ASN A 121 -14.22 30.57 -8.87
N ILE A 122 -13.43 31.50 -9.43
CA ILE A 122 -12.30 32.10 -8.71
C ILE A 122 -12.76 32.84 -7.45
N GLU A 123 -13.93 33.49 -7.48
CA GLU A 123 -14.51 34.19 -6.32
C GLU A 123 -14.95 33.26 -5.19
N ASP A 124 -15.09 31.95 -5.44
CA ASP A 124 -15.39 30.95 -4.41
C ASP A 124 -14.16 30.61 -3.55
N GLN A 125 -12.96 31.09 -3.93
CA GLN A 125 -11.73 31.06 -3.11
C GLN A 125 -11.40 29.68 -2.51
N GLY A 126 -11.51 28.63 -3.34
CA GLY A 126 -11.19 27.26 -2.96
C GLY A 126 -12.35 26.49 -2.32
N PHE A 127 -13.52 27.10 -2.16
CA PHE A 127 -14.76 26.38 -1.87
C PHE A 127 -15.42 25.86 -3.15
N GLY A 128 -16.32 24.89 -3.00
CA GLY A 128 -17.14 24.32 -4.06
C GLY A 128 -18.49 23.87 -3.51
N TRP A 129 -19.33 23.27 -4.37
CA TRP A 129 -20.70 22.85 -4.05
C TRP A 129 -21.54 23.97 -3.43
N ILE A 130 -21.34 25.21 -3.89
CA ILE A 130 -22.07 26.37 -3.38
C ILE A 130 -23.57 26.15 -3.62
N ASN A 131 -24.36 26.18 -2.55
CA ASN A 131 -25.80 25.96 -2.61
C ASN A 131 -26.54 27.31 -2.70
N PRO A 132 -27.07 27.70 -3.88
CA PRO A 132 -27.80 28.96 -4.03
C PRO A 132 -29.15 28.96 -3.30
N THR A 133 -29.66 27.79 -2.92
CA THR A 133 -30.95 27.60 -2.24
C THR A 133 -30.82 27.36 -0.74
N LEU A 134 -29.62 27.53 -0.15
CA LEU A 134 -29.34 27.20 1.24
C LEU A 134 -30.37 27.78 2.23
N ASN A 135 -30.72 29.06 2.07
CA ASN A 135 -31.66 29.75 2.95
C ASN A 135 -33.13 29.34 2.75
N GLU A 136 -33.46 28.77 1.59
CA GLU A 136 -34.83 28.38 1.24
C GLU A 136 -35.10 26.91 1.52
N LYS A 137 -34.14 26.04 1.20
CA LYS A 137 -34.31 24.59 1.23
C LYS A 137 -33.44 23.87 2.27
N GLY A 138 -32.33 24.47 2.70
CA GLY A 138 -31.40 23.88 3.65
C GLY A 138 -30.13 23.35 3.00
N VAL A 139 -29.34 22.60 3.79
CA VAL A 139 -28.02 22.10 3.39
C VAL A 139 -28.17 20.81 2.57
N VAL A 140 -27.36 20.66 1.53
CA VAL A 140 -27.26 19.44 0.71
C VAL A 140 -25.78 19.07 0.57
N THR A 141 -25.46 17.79 0.79
CA THR A 141 -24.12 17.21 0.62
C THR A 141 -24.22 15.86 -0.07
N SER A 142 -24.65 14.80 0.63
CA SER A 142 -24.83 13.47 0.04
C SER A 142 -26.16 13.30 -0.67
N GLY A 143 -27.15 14.15 -0.37
CA GLY A 143 -28.53 13.98 -0.82
C GLY A 143 -29.39 13.11 0.11
N LEU A 144 -28.80 12.39 1.06
CA LEU A 144 -29.51 11.73 2.16
C LEU A 144 -29.84 12.75 3.25
N GLU A 145 -30.98 12.64 3.94
CA GLU A 145 -31.39 13.65 4.92
C GLU A 145 -31.93 13.02 6.21
N GLY A 146 -31.23 13.25 7.32
CA GLY A 146 -31.65 12.82 8.65
C GLY A 146 -30.46 12.46 9.54
N ALA A 147 -30.71 12.41 10.85
CA ALA A 147 -29.74 11.88 11.82
C ALA A 147 -30.02 10.40 12.09
N TRP A 148 -29.04 9.67 12.61
CA TRP A 148 -29.20 8.25 12.93
C TRP A 148 -29.72 7.99 14.34
N THR A 149 -29.55 8.95 15.25
CA THR A 149 -29.84 8.78 16.69
C THR A 149 -30.72 9.90 17.22
N THR A 150 -31.42 9.67 18.34
CA THR A 150 -32.20 10.70 19.05
C THR A 150 -31.32 11.83 19.59
N ASN A 151 -30.07 11.55 19.94
CA ASN A 151 -29.10 12.52 20.47
C ASN A 151 -27.84 12.62 19.57
N PRO A 152 -27.91 13.29 18.40
CA PRO A 152 -26.82 13.29 17.41
C PRO A 152 -25.49 13.92 17.86
N THR A 153 -25.43 14.48 19.07
CA THR A 153 -24.24 15.13 19.62
C THR A 153 -23.68 14.41 20.85
N LYS A 154 -24.19 13.22 21.16
CA LYS A 154 -23.77 12.42 22.32
C LYS A 154 -23.22 11.07 21.86
N TRP A 155 -22.20 10.61 22.58
CA TRP A 155 -21.78 9.22 22.50
C TRP A 155 -22.65 8.39 23.44
N ASP A 156 -23.55 7.60 22.88
CA ASP A 156 -24.45 6.69 23.59
C ASP A 156 -24.72 5.44 22.72
N ASN A 157 -25.67 4.59 23.14
CA ASN A 157 -26.05 3.37 22.41
C ASN A 157 -27.13 3.65 21.34
N GLY A 158 -27.43 4.92 21.06
CA GLY A 158 -28.61 5.35 20.31
C GLY A 158 -28.68 4.81 18.88
N TYR A 159 -27.52 4.60 18.23
CA TYR A 159 -27.48 3.99 16.90
C TYR A 159 -28.09 2.58 16.91
N PHE A 160 -27.67 1.74 17.86
CA PHE A 160 -28.17 0.36 17.96
C PHE A 160 -29.61 0.28 18.46
N ASP A 161 -30.00 1.18 19.37
CA ASP A 161 -31.39 1.29 19.82
C ASP A 161 -32.32 1.65 18.66
N MET A 162 -31.95 2.62 17.82
CA MET A 162 -32.70 2.95 16.61
C MET A 162 -32.73 1.77 15.64
N LEU A 163 -31.56 1.22 15.29
CA LEU A 163 -31.43 0.17 14.27
C LEU A 163 -32.24 -1.09 14.60
N PHE A 164 -32.15 -1.59 15.83
CA PHE A 164 -32.72 -2.89 16.20
C PHE A 164 -34.12 -2.84 16.81
N ASN A 165 -34.54 -1.72 17.42
CA ASN A 165 -35.86 -1.65 18.07
C ASN A 165 -36.98 -1.13 17.16
N HIS A 166 -36.66 -0.77 15.91
CA HIS A 166 -37.63 -0.27 14.93
C HIS A 166 -37.67 -1.16 13.68
N ASP A 167 -38.86 -1.22 13.06
CA ASP A 167 -39.02 -1.70 11.69
C ASP A 167 -38.76 -0.55 10.72
N TRP A 168 -38.15 -0.86 9.58
CA TRP A 168 -37.67 0.14 8.62
C TRP A 168 -38.30 -0.08 7.25
N GLU A 169 -38.64 1.01 6.57
CA GLU A 169 -39.12 1.00 5.18
C GLU A 169 -38.31 1.95 4.30
N LEU A 170 -38.24 1.63 3.01
CA LEU A 170 -37.56 2.47 2.03
C LEU A 170 -38.35 3.75 1.78
N GLN A 171 -37.66 4.87 1.84
CA GLN A 171 -38.17 6.19 1.53
C GLN A 171 -37.20 6.96 0.62
N LYS A 172 -37.71 8.02 0.02
CA LYS A 172 -36.90 8.99 -0.70
C LYS A 172 -36.66 10.21 0.17
N SER A 173 -35.40 10.62 0.29
CA SER A 173 -35.04 11.90 0.90
C SER A 173 -35.67 13.07 0.13
N PRO A 174 -35.68 14.29 0.69
CA PRO A 174 -36.13 15.48 -0.04
C PRO A 174 -35.35 15.73 -1.35
N ALA A 175 -34.09 15.30 -1.44
CA ALA A 175 -33.27 15.38 -2.64
C ALA A 175 -33.42 14.16 -3.57
N GLY A 176 -34.24 13.17 -3.22
CA GLY A 176 -34.53 12.00 -4.05
C GLY A 176 -33.57 10.83 -3.91
N ALA A 177 -32.70 10.82 -2.89
CA ALA A 177 -31.85 9.68 -2.56
C ALA A 177 -32.64 8.58 -1.83
N TRP A 178 -32.32 7.31 -2.04
CA TRP A 178 -32.87 6.20 -1.26
C TRP A 178 -32.30 6.21 0.17
N GLN A 179 -33.18 6.15 1.14
CA GLN A 179 -32.85 5.98 2.55
C GLN A 179 -33.90 5.08 3.22
N TRP A 180 -33.62 4.68 4.46
CA TRP A 180 -34.56 3.93 5.28
C TRP A 180 -35.07 4.82 6.40
N GLU A 181 -36.38 4.78 6.65
CA GLU A 181 -37.03 5.47 7.76
C GLU A 181 -37.83 4.48 8.62
N PRO A 182 -38.03 4.76 9.92
CA PRO A 182 -38.83 3.91 10.77
C PRO A 182 -40.30 3.90 10.31
N VAL A 183 -40.90 2.71 10.27
CA VAL A 183 -42.33 2.53 9.93
C VAL A 183 -43.23 3.22 10.96
N ASP A 184 -42.86 3.11 12.25
CA ASP A 184 -43.49 3.80 13.37
C ASP A 184 -42.40 4.19 14.38
N ILE A 185 -42.55 5.36 15.01
CA ILE A 185 -41.60 5.87 16.01
C ILE A 185 -42.28 6.90 16.92
N LEU A 186 -41.91 6.88 18.21
CA LEU A 186 -42.39 7.85 19.19
C LEU A 186 -41.78 9.24 18.93
N GLU A 187 -42.54 10.30 19.21
CA GLU A 187 -42.07 11.68 19.03
C GLU A 187 -40.83 11.98 19.90
N GLU A 188 -40.72 11.40 21.09
CA GLU A 188 -39.56 11.55 21.97
C GLU A 188 -38.27 10.92 21.43
N ASP A 189 -38.37 9.92 20.55
CA ASP A 189 -37.25 9.20 19.96
C ASP A 189 -36.74 9.88 18.67
N LYS A 190 -37.56 10.74 18.06
CA LYS A 190 -37.16 11.57 16.92
C LYS A 190 -36.14 12.62 17.34
N PRO A 191 -34.98 12.76 16.67
CA PRO A 191 -34.05 13.85 16.94
C PRO A 191 -34.67 15.22 16.69
N TYR A 192 -34.21 16.22 17.45
CA TYR A 192 -34.50 17.61 17.14
C TYR A 192 -33.85 18.02 15.82
N ASP A 193 -34.56 18.84 15.03
CA ASP A 193 -33.98 19.44 13.84
C ASP A 193 -32.79 20.33 14.21
N ALA A 194 -31.73 20.25 13.39
CA ALA A 194 -30.46 20.90 13.65
C ALA A 194 -30.53 22.43 13.61
N ASN A 195 -31.49 23.01 12.87
CA ASN A 195 -31.67 24.44 12.71
C ASN A 195 -32.90 24.97 13.48
N ASN A 196 -33.82 24.09 13.88
CA ASN A 196 -35.01 24.45 14.63
C ASN A 196 -35.37 23.40 15.71
N PRO A 197 -34.99 23.61 16.97
CA PRO A 197 -35.25 22.65 18.05
C PRO A 197 -36.74 22.53 18.44
N SER A 198 -37.64 23.28 17.81
CA SER A 198 -39.10 23.08 17.96
C SER A 198 -39.65 22.01 17.03
N ILE A 199 -38.84 21.52 16.07
CA ILE A 199 -39.21 20.49 15.10
C ILE A 199 -38.43 19.22 15.45
N ARG A 200 -39.07 18.07 15.24
CA ARG A 200 -38.44 16.76 15.29
C ARG A 200 -38.71 16.05 13.96
N SER A 201 -37.69 15.36 13.46
CA SER A 201 -37.74 14.65 12.18
C SER A 201 -37.42 13.18 12.40
N ASN A 202 -37.88 12.32 11.51
CA ASN A 202 -37.54 10.91 11.58
C ASN A 202 -36.01 10.71 11.52
N PRO A 203 -35.45 9.78 12.31
CA PRO A 203 -34.11 9.30 12.07
C PRO A 203 -34.06 8.50 10.76
N ILE A 204 -32.86 8.32 10.21
CA ILE A 204 -32.64 7.54 9.01
C ILE A 204 -31.61 6.43 9.22
N MET A 205 -31.63 5.46 8.32
CA MET A 205 -30.54 4.52 8.08
C MET A 205 -30.19 4.50 6.59
N THR A 206 -28.92 4.35 6.26
CA THR A 206 -28.45 4.08 4.89
C THR A 206 -28.58 2.60 4.56
N ASP A 207 -28.40 2.21 3.29
CA ASP A 207 -28.41 0.80 2.91
C ASP A 207 -27.24 0.03 3.58
N ALA A 208 -26.11 0.71 3.81
CA ALA A 208 -24.96 0.18 4.54
C ALA A 208 -25.23 0.06 6.06
N ASP A 209 -26.05 0.93 6.65
CA ASP A 209 -26.49 0.77 8.04
C ASP A 209 -27.43 -0.44 8.19
N MET A 210 -28.35 -0.59 7.24
CA MET A 210 -29.23 -1.75 7.19
C MET A 210 -28.46 -3.05 6.96
N ALA A 211 -27.33 -3.01 6.23
CA ALA A 211 -26.44 -4.15 6.09
C ALA A 211 -25.96 -4.66 7.45
N MET A 212 -25.68 -3.76 8.41
CA MET A 212 -25.29 -4.13 9.78
C MET A 212 -26.39 -4.88 10.54
N LYS A 213 -27.65 -4.62 10.21
CA LYS A 213 -28.82 -5.32 10.80
C LYS A 213 -29.15 -6.63 10.10
N MET A 214 -28.97 -6.68 8.77
CA MET A 214 -29.50 -7.76 7.93
C MET A 214 -28.47 -8.87 7.64
N ASP A 215 -27.19 -8.53 7.45
CA ASP A 215 -26.14 -9.52 7.25
C ASP A 215 -25.93 -10.32 8.56
N PRO A 216 -25.96 -11.66 8.53
CA PRO A 216 -25.89 -12.47 9.76
C PRO A 216 -24.63 -12.23 10.60
N ILE A 217 -23.48 -11.97 9.97
CA ILE A 217 -22.20 -11.79 10.66
C ILE A 217 -22.17 -10.40 11.32
N TYR A 218 -22.49 -9.35 10.56
CA TYR A 218 -22.56 -8.01 11.14
C TYR A 218 -23.64 -7.90 12.21
N LYS A 219 -24.78 -8.54 12.01
CA LYS A 219 -25.87 -8.56 12.99
C LYS A 219 -25.41 -9.13 14.32
N GLU A 220 -24.70 -10.27 14.33
CA GLU A 220 -24.20 -10.88 15.56
C GLU A 220 -23.26 -9.92 16.31
N ILE A 221 -22.33 -9.29 15.57
CA ILE A 221 -21.39 -8.31 16.12
C ILE A 221 -22.13 -7.07 16.68
N CYS A 222 -23.06 -6.51 15.91
CA CYS A 222 -23.82 -5.33 16.32
C CYS A 222 -24.76 -5.60 17.49
N LEU A 223 -25.34 -6.80 17.62
CA LEU A 223 -26.10 -7.18 18.80
C LEU A 223 -25.21 -7.29 20.03
N LYS A 224 -23.98 -7.82 19.89
CA LYS A 224 -23.00 -7.82 20.97
C LYS A 224 -22.63 -6.39 21.40
N PHE A 225 -22.40 -5.47 20.45
CA PHE A 225 -22.16 -4.06 20.77
C PHE A 225 -23.36 -3.39 21.44
N LYS A 226 -24.58 -3.68 20.97
CA LYS A 226 -25.81 -3.16 21.55
C LYS A 226 -25.98 -3.59 23.02
N ASP A 227 -25.61 -4.82 23.35
CA ASP A 227 -25.74 -5.39 24.69
C ASP A 227 -24.55 -5.02 25.62
N ASP A 228 -23.43 -4.57 25.06
CA ASP A 228 -22.21 -4.17 25.78
C ASP A 228 -21.59 -2.88 25.20
N GLN A 229 -22.07 -1.73 25.70
CA GLN A 229 -21.60 -0.40 25.31
C GLN A 229 -20.12 -0.16 25.64
N GLU A 230 -19.59 -0.80 26.70
CA GLU A 230 -18.18 -0.65 27.08
C GLU A 230 -17.29 -1.34 26.06
N TYR A 231 -17.64 -2.58 25.69
CA TYR A 231 -16.96 -3.31 24.63
C TYR A 231 -17.01 -2.54 23.30
N PHE A 232 -18.18 -2.07 22.89
CA PHE A 232 -18.32 -1.23 21.69
C PHE A 232 -17.42 0.01 21.74
N SER A 233 -17.39 0.70 22.88
CA SER A 233 -16.56 1.91 23.05
C SER A 233 -15.07 1.61 22.92
N ASP A 234 -14.57 0.50 23.47
CA ASP A 234 -13.16 0.10 23.33
C ASP A 234 -12.83 -0.31 21.89
N THR A 235 -13.68 -1.14 21.27
CA THR A 235 -13.49 -1.60 19.89
C THR A 235 -13.49 -0.41 18.92
N PHE A 236 -14.46 0.50 19.02
CA PHE A 236 -14.49 1.69 18.18
C PHE A 236 -13.29 2.61 18.43
N ALA A 237 -12.87 2.83 19.68
CA ALA A 237 -11.70 3.66 19.98
C ALA A 237 -10.41 3.09 19.36
N ARG A 238 -10.23 1.76 19.39
CA ARG A 238 -9.10 1.05 18.78
C ARG A 238 -9.17 1.07 17.25
N ALA A 239 -10.33 0.79 16.67
CA ALA A 239 -10.54 0.82 15.23
C ALA A 239 -10.36 2.23 14.66
N TRP A 240 -10.84 3.26 15.36
CA TRP A 240 -10.62 4.67 14.99
C TRP A 240 -9.14 5.06 15.03
N PHE A 241 -8.40 4.60 16.05
CA PHE A 241 -6.97 4.81 16.13
C PHE A 241 -6.23 4.14 14.98
N LYS A 242 -6.55 2.88 14.69
CA LYS A 242 -6.01 2.16 13.52
C LYS A 242 -6.34 2.88 12.21
N LEU A 243 -7.61 3.24 11.97
CA LEU A 243 -8.05 3.96 10.77
C LEU A 243 -7.20 5.20 10.53
N THR A 244 -7.00 5.98 11.59
CA THR A 244 -6.32 7.26 11.47
C THR A 244 -4.80 7.13 11.46
N HIS A 245 -4.20 5.99 11.83
CA HIS A 245 -2.73 5.84 11.98
C HIS A 245 -2.12 4.66 11.18
N ARG A 246 -2.91 3.90 10.42
CA ARG A 246 -2.46 2.72 9.66
C ARG A 246 -1.39 3.04 8.60
N ASP A 247 -1.33 4.28 8.14
CA ASP A 247 -0.43 4.81 7.13
C ASP A 247 0.83 5.48 7.71
N MET A 248 0.96 5.52 9.03
CA MET A 248 2.09 6.17 9.69
C MET A 248 3.33 5.26 9.84
N GLY A 249 3.29 4.03 9.35
CA GLY A 249 4.36 3.06 9.54
C GLY A 249 4.58 2.65 11.01
N PRO A 250 5.80 2.24 11.39
CA PRO A 250 6.08 1.69 12.71
C PRO A 250 5.95 2.73 13.82
N LYS A 251 5.66 2.24 15.04
CA LYS A 251 5.50 3.06 16.25
C LYS A 251 6.69 3.98 16.55
N THR A 252 7.90 3.68 16.05
CA THR A 252 9.08 4.56 16.18
C THR A 252 8.89 5.94 15.55
N ARG A 253 7.96 6.08 14.60
CA ARG A 253 7.60 7.36 13.98
C ARG A 253 6.62 8.20 14.80
N TYR A 254 6.07 7.65 15.89
CA TYR A 254 5.01 8.32 16.62
C TYR A 254 5.58 9.43 17.51
N ILE A 255 4.93 10.59 17.50
CA ILE A 255 5.38 11.81 18.16
C ILE A 255 4.28 12.29 19.11
N GLY A 256 4.69 12.73 20.30
CA GLY A 256 3.83 13.34 21.31
C GLY A 256 3.51 12.42 22.48
N PRO A 257 2.80 12.92 23.51
CA PRO A 257 2.63 12.20 24.77
C PRO A 257 1.40 11.26 24.81
N ASN A 258 0.55 11.27 23.78
CA ASN A 258 -0.80 10.71 23.85
C ASN A 258 -1.03 9.46 22.99
N TYR A 259 0.01 8.89 22.35
CA TYR A 259 -0.13 7.61 21.67
C TYR A 259 -0.12 6.45 22.68
N PRO A 260 -0.79 5.33 22.40
CA PRO A 260 -0.86 4.19 23.31
C PRO A 260 0.51 3.52 23.51
N GLU A 261 0.81 3.12 24.75
CA GLU A 261 2.02 2.34 25.06
C GLU A 261 1.95 0.91 24.55
N GLU A 262 0.73 0.37 24.40
CA GLU A 262 0.47 -0.91 23.75
C GLU A 262 1.08 -0.94 22.34
N SER A 263 1.74 -2.05 21.99
CA SER A 263 2.20 -2.30 20.61
C SER A 263 1.13 -3.11 19.90
N LEU A 264 0.57 -2.55 18.83
CA LEU A 264 -0.52 -3.18 18.09
C LEU A 264 0.07 -3.96 16.92
N ILE A 265 -0.47 -5.15 16.63
CA ILE A 265 0.09 -6.04 15.61
C ILE A 265 0.14 -5.40 14.22
N TRP A 266 -0.83 -4.55 13.87
CA TRP A 266 -0.89 -3.86 12.58
C TRP A 266 0.19 -2.79 12.40
N GLN A 267 0.91 -2.42 13.47
CA GLN A 267 2.07 -1.52 13.41
C GLN A 267 3.36 -2.26 13.02
N ASP A 268 3.26 -3.55 12.71
CA ASP A 268 4.37 -4.43 12.33
C ASP A 268 5.57 -4.33 13.30
N PRO A 269 5.36 -4.48 14.62
CA PRO A 269 6.34 -4.12 15.64
C PRO A 269 7.66 -4.89 15.48
N VAL A 270 8.79 -4.21 15.74
CA VAL A 270 10.13 -4.78 15.68
C VAL A 270 10.89 -4.40 16.96
N PRO A 271 11.45 -5.38 17.71
CA PRO A 271 12.29 -5.07 18.86
C PRO A 271 13.61 -4.42 18.40
N PRO A 272 14.25 -3.55 19.19
CA PRO A 272 15.54 -2.96 18.81
C PRO A 272 16.65 -4.03 18.74
N GLY A 273 17.50 -3.96 17.72
CA GLY A 273 18.65 -4.85 17.55
C GLY A 273 19.86 -4.48 18.42
N ASN A 274 20.75 -5.46 18.62
CA ASN A 274 22.06 -5.21 19.22
C ASN A 274 22.87 -4.25 18.32
N LYS A 275 23.64 -3.33 18.91
CA LYS A 275 24.58 -2.43 18.20
C LYS A 275 26.04 -2.68 18.57
N ASN A 276 26.27 -3.47 19.63
CA ASN A 276 27.57 -3.72 20.24
C ASN A 276 28.21 -4.97 19.64
N TYR A 277 28.61 -4.89 18.38
CA TYR A 277 29.34 -5.96 17.69
C TYR A 277 30.44 -5.39 16.79
N ASN A 278 31.45 -6.21 16.50
CA ASN A 278 32.52 -5.89 15.57
C ASN A 278 32.07 -6.18 14.13
N GLU A 279 31.94 -5.14 13.31
CA GLU A 279 31.49 -5.27 11.91
C GLU A 279 32.49 -6.05 11.06
N GLU A 280 33.79 -5.84 11.25
CA GLU A 280 34.85 -6.48 10.46
C GLU A 280 34.92 -7.99 10.71
N ASP A 281 34.73 -8.44 11.95
CA ASP A 281 34.68 -9.87 12.28
C ASP A 281 33.51 -10.55 11.58
N ILE A 282 32.35 -9.89 11.56
CA ILE A 282 31.15 -10.42 10.89
C ILE A 282 31.32 -10.41 9.37
N LYS A 283 31.86 -9.32 8.79
CA LYS A 283 32.20 -9.25 7.37
C LYS A 283 33.17 -10.38 6.97
N SER A 284 34.20 -10.65 7.78
CA SER A 284 35.12 -11.77 7.55
C SER A 284 34.38 -13.11 7.53
N LYS A 285 33.53 -13.38 8.53
CA LYS A 285 32.73 -14.62 8.58
C LYS A 285 31.78 -14.76 7.40
N ILE A 286 31.20 -13.67 6.90
CA ILE A 286 30.36 -13.67 5.70
C ILE A 286 31.20 -13.97 4.46
N ALA A 287 32.37 -13.35 4.30
CA ALA A 287 33.27 -13.63 3.18
C ALA A 287 33.72 -15.10 3.15
N ASP A 288 33.99 -15.68 4.32
CA ASP A 288 34.41 -17.09 4.47
C ASP A 288 33.24 -18.10 4.39
N SER A 289 32.00 -17.63 4.28
CA SER A 289 30.80 -18.49 4.32
C SER A 289 30.55 -19.30 3.05
N GLY A 290 31.23 -18.95 1.94
CA GLY A 290 31.02 -19.57 0.63
C GLY A 290 29.76 -19.13 -0.11
N LEU A 291 29.00 -18.16 0.43
CA LEU A 291 27.86 -17.56 -0.27
C LEU A 291 28.32 -16.73 -1.47
N SER A 292 27.67 -16.91 -2.62
CA SER A 292 27.99 -16.14 -3.82
C SER A 292 27.64 -14.65 -3.66
N ILE A 293 28.19 -13.79 -4.54
CA ILE A 293 27.78 -12.38 -4.64
C ILE A 293 26.28 -12.30 -4.89
N SER A 294 25.78 -13.08 -5.86
CA SER A 294 24.35 -13.10 -6.22
C SER A 294 23.47 -13.50 -5.02
N ASP A 295 23.83 -14.52 -4.24
CA ASP A 295 23.01 -14.95 -3.09
C ASP A 295 22.91 -13.87 -2.00
N ARG A 296 24.02 -13.19 -1.71
CA ARG A 296 24.09 -12.12 -0.72
C ARG A 296 23.33 -10.87 -1.18
N VAL A 297 23.44 -10.52 -2.46
CA VAL A 297 22.69 -9.40 -3.06
C VAL A 297 21.19 -9.72 -3.09
N SER A 298 20.80 -10.91 -3.56
CA SER A 298 19.39 -11.31 -3.67
C SER A 298 18.72 -11.35 -2.29
N VAL A 299 19.32 -11.96 -1.26
CA VAL A 299 18.69 -12.01 0.08
C VAL A 299 18.53 -10.63 0.72
N ALA A 300 19.50 -9.73 0.52
CA ALA A 300 19.41 -8.36 1.02
C ALA A 300 18.33 -7.56 0.28
N TRP A 301 18.27 -7.70 -1.05
CA TRP A 301 17.22 -7.11 -1.87
C TRP A 301 15.83 -7.63 -1.49
N ASP A 302 15.65 -8.95 -1.38
CA ASP A 302 14.37 -9.58 -1.03
C ASP A 302 13.89 -9.14 0.35
N SER A 303 14.81 -8.89 1.28
CA SER A 303 14.47 -8.34 2.58
C SER A 303 14.04 -6.87 2.51
N ALA A 304 14.73 -6.03 1.74
CA ALA A 304 14.51 -4.59 1.73
C ALA A 304 13.40 -4.12 0.76
N LYS A 305 13.21 -4.83 -0.37
CA LYS A 305 12.31 -4.44 -1.47
C LYS A 305 10.83 -4.35 -1.10
N THR A 306 10.45 -4.92 0.04
CA THR A 306 9.08 -4.90 0.56
C THR A 306 8.69 -3.54 1.13
N PHE A 307 9.66 -2.65 1.35
CA PHE A 307 9.39 -1.31 1.80
C PHE A 307 8.53 -0.55 0.78
N ARG A 308 7.53 0.18 1.26
CA ARG A 308 6.81 1.16 0.46
C ARG A 308 6.60 2.45 1.23
N ASN A 309 6.85 3.58 0.57
CA ASN A 309 6.75 4.91 1.16
C ASN A 309 5.30 5.42 1.32
N SER A 310 4.32 4.73 0.72
CA SER A 310 2.92 5.09 0.76
C SER A 310 2.29 4.91 2.14
N ASP A 311 2.63 3.84 2.86
CA ASP A 311 2.19 3.59 4.24
C ASP A 311 3.34 3.23 5.20
N LEU A 312 4.58 3.28 4.70
CA LEU A 312 5.81 3.08 5.45
C LEU A 312 5.93 1.69 6.09
N ARG A 313 5.28 0.68 5.48
CA ARG A 313 5.39 -0.74 5.83
C ARG A 313 6.50 -1.44 5.04
N GLY A 314 6.83 -2.65 5.48
CA GLY A 314 7.88 -3.49 4.89
C GLY A 314 9.29 -3.00 5.22
N GLY A 315 10.27 -3.49 4.46
CA GLY A 315 11.68 -3.23 4.66
C GLY A 315 12.41 -4.37 5.39
N ALA A 316 13.72 -4.17 5.59
CA ALA A 316 14.62 -5.21 6.09
C ALA A 316 14.63 -5.36 7.62
N ASN A 317 14.22 -4.34 8.36
CA ASN A 317 14.12 -4.35 9.80
C ASN A 317 13.06 -5.37 10.25
N GLY A 318 13.43 -6.22 11.20
CA GLY A 318 12.60 -7.34 11.65
C GLY A 318 12.92 -8.67 10.97
N ALA A 319 13.77 -8.71 9.94
CA ALA A 319 14.15 -9.92 9.20
C ALA A 319 12.93 -10.77 8.77
N ARG A 320 11.82 -10.11 8.43
CA ARG A 320 10.55 -10.79 8.10
C ARG A 320 10.61 -11.64 6.84
N VAL A 321 11.63 -11.42 6.00
CA VAL A 321 11.98 -12.33 4.90
C VAL A 321 12.22 -13.77 5.37
N SER A 322 12.57 -13.96 6.64
CA SER A 322 12.78 -15.28 7.25
C SER A 322 11.54 -15.89 7.91
N LEU A 323 10.40 -15.19 7.87
CA LEU A 323 9.12 -15.54 8.48
C LEU A 323 8.04 -15.73 7.41
N SER A 324 6.92 -16.37 7.77
CA SER A 324 5.76 -16.41 6.87
C SER A 324 5.01 -15.07 6.86
N PRO A 325 4.53 -14.62 5.70
CA PRO A 325 4.50 -15.35 4.42
C PRO A 325 5.75 -15.18 3.54
N GLN A 326 6.61 -14.20 3.82
CA GLN A 326 7.68 -13.79 2.89
C GLN A 326 8.67 -14.89 2.52
N LYS A 327 8.97 -15.80 3.46
CA LYS A 327 9.88 -16.93 3.22
C LYS A 327 9.36 -17.92 2.18
N ASP A 328 8.05 -17.89 1.92
CA ASP A 328 7.32 -18.82 1.06
C ASP A 328 6.92 -18.19 -0.30
N TRP A 329 7.23 -16.90 -0.53
CA TRP A 329 6.90 -16.23 -1.79
C TRP A 329 7.73 -16.74 -2.96
N ASP A 330 7.07 -17.00 -4.09
CA ASP A 330 7.73 -17.37 -5.34
C ASP A 330 8.76 -16.32 -5.77
N ALA A 331 8.44 -15.05 -5.54
CA ALA A 331 9.29 -13.89 -5.81
C ALA A 331 10.58 -13.84 -4.99
N ASN A 332 10.75 -14.71 -3.98
CA ASN A 332 11.92 -14.78 -3.10
C ASN A 332 12.68 -16.12 -3.21
N GLU A 333 12.27 -17.01 -4.13
CA GLU A 333 12.94 -18.31 -4.36
C GLU A 333 13.14 -19.12 -3.06
N PRO A 334 12.07 -19.67 -2.44
CA PRO A 334 12.10 -20.21 -1.08
C PRO A 334 13.23 -21.21 -0.79
N GLU A 335 13.58 -22.06 -1.76
CA GLU A 335 14.69 -23.02 -1.61
C GLU A 335 16.06 -22.32 -1.52
N ARG A 336 16.31 -21.36 -2.42
CA ARG A 336 17.55 -20.57 -2.44
C ARG A 336 17.64 -19.69 -1.18
N LEU A 337 16.55 -18.99 -0.86
CA LEU A 337 16.44 -18.16 0.33
C LEU A 337 16.71 -18.97 1.60
N SER A 338 16.09 -20.15 1.75
CA SER A 338 16.29 -20.98 2.93
C SER A 338 17.75 -21.41 3.12
N LYS A 339 18.47 -21.72 2.04
CA LYS A 339 19.89 -22.08 2.10
C LYS A 339 20.73 -20.88 2.56
N THR A 340 20.55 -19.73 1.93
CA THR A 340 21.27 -18.50 2.28
C THR A 340 20.98 -18.06 3.73
N LEU A 341 19.71 -18.05 4.13
CA LEU A 341 19.31 -17.71 5.49
C LEU A 341 19.85 -18.70 6.53
N SER A 342 19.96 -19.99 6.21
CA SER A 342 20.55 -20.98 7.13
C SER A 342 21.99 -20.61 7.48
N THR A 343 22.79 -20.20 6.49
CA THR A 343 24.18 -19.76 6.71
C THR A 343 24.23 -18.47 7.52
N LEU A 344 23.44 -17.45 7.13
CA LEU A 344 23.44 -16.16 7.82
C LEU A 344 22.90 -16.25 9.25
N LYS A 345 21.91 -17.11 9.52
CA LYS A 345 21.42 -17.41 10.88
C LYS A 345 22.50 -18.01 11.76
N GLY A 346 23.38 -18.86 11.20
CA GLY A 346 24.54 -19.39 11.90
C GLY A 346 25.48 -18.28 12.37
N ILE A 347 25.84 -17.36 11.47
CA ILE A 347 26.72 -16.21 11.76
C ILE A 347 26.07 -15.28 12.79
N SER A 348 24.78 -14.96 12.62
CA SER A 348 24.01 -14.13 13.55
C SER A 348 24.00 -14.73 14.97
N SER A 349 23.75 -16.04 15.07
CA SER A 349 23.72 -16.75 16.35
C SER A 349 25.09 -16.79 17.05
N GLU A 350 26.18 -16.94 16.29
CA GLU A 350 27.54 -16.99 16.83
C GLU A 350 28.01 -15.64 17.36
N THR A 351 27.65 -14.55 16.68
CA THR A 351 28.21 -13.21 16.94
C THR A 351 27.27 -12.30 17.74
N GLY A 352 26.00 -12.65 17.88
CA GLY A 352 25.01 -11.88 18.63
C GLY A 352 24.51 -10.61 17.93
N ILE A 353 24.79 -10.47 16.63
CA ILE A 353 24.13 -9.53 15.72
C ILE A 353 22.74 -10.06 15.35
N SER A 354 21.79 -9.18 15.05
CA SER A 354 20.48 -9.59 14.50
C SER A 354 20.62 -10.23 13.11
N LEU A 355 19.69 -11.10 12.76
CA LEU A 355 19.61 -11.63 11.40
C LEU A 355 19.38 -10.50 10.39
N ALA A 356 18.55 -9.52 10.73
CA ALA A 356 18.27 -8.35 9.89
C ALA A 356 19.55 -7.57 9.51
N ASP A 357 20.38 -7.22 10.49
CA ASP A 357 21.65 -6.54 10.19
C ASP A 357 22.64 -7.47 9.46
N THR A 358 22.66 -8.78 9.77
CA THR A 358 23.52 -9.75 9.07
C THR A 358 23.21 -9.83 7.58
N ILE A 359 21.93 -9.85 7.22
CA ILE A 359 21.45 -9.86 5.82
C ILE A 359 21.95 -8.62 5.08
N ILE A 360 21.80 -7.43 5.67
CA ILE A 360 22.22 -6.18 5.02
C ILE A 360 23.74 -6.05 4.95
N LEU A 361 24.48 -6.48 5.99
CA LEU A 361 25.94 -6.57 5.94
C LEU A 361 26.40 -7.44 4.77
N ALA A 362 25.76 -8.59 4.59
CA ALA A 362 26.12 -9.53 3.54
C ALA A 362 25.92 -8.93 2.14
N GLY A 363 24.78 -8.28 1.91
CA GLY A 363 24.52 -7.58 0.65
C GLY A 363 25.49 -6.42 0.40
N ASN A 364 25.77 -5.59 1.40
CA ASN A 364 26.73 -4.49 1.28
C ASN A 364 28.13 -5.01 0.94
N LEU A 365 28.61 -6.03 1.66
CA LEU A 365 29.92 -6.63 1.43
C LEU A 365 30.02 -7.23 0.01
N ALA A 366 28.97 -7.88 -0.48
CA ALA A 366 28.95 -8.41 -1.84
C ALA A 366 29.10 -7.32 -2.91
N ILE A 367 28.56 -6.11 -2.69
CA ILE A 367 28.73 -4.98 -3.59
C ILE A 367 30.13 -4.37 -3.49
N GLU A 368 30.68 -4.26 -2.27
CA GLU A 368 32.07 -3.83 -2.05
C GLU A 368 33.06 -4.75 -2.79
N GLU A 369 32.86 -6.07 -2.70
CA GLU A 369 33.64 -7.08 -3.42
C GLU A 369 33.46 -6.97 -4.95
N ALA A 370 32.23 -6.81 -5.44
CA ALA A 370 31.95 -6.66 -6.86
C ALA A 370 32.56 -5.39 -7.47
N ALA A 371 32.58 -4.28 -6.71
CA ALA A 371 33.27 -3.05 -7.10
C ALA A 371 34.80 -3.23 -7.08
N SER A 372 35.34 -3.94 -6.08
CA SER A 372 36.76 -4.26 -6.01
C SER A 372 37.21 -5.09 -7.21
N ALA A 373 36.40 -6.07 -7.64
CA ALA A 373 36.64 -6.85 -8.85
C ALA A 373 36.62 -6.00 -10.14
N ALA A 374 35.93 -4.86 -10.13
CA ALA A 374 35.97 -3.86 -11.20
C ALA A 374 37.19 -2.92 -11.11
N GLY A 375 38.06 -3.07 -10.10
CA GLY A 375 39.21 -2.21 -9.85
C GLY A 375 38.89 -0.95 -9.06
N HIS A 376 37.73 -0.88 -8.41
CA HIS A 376 37.28 0.29 -7.66
C HIS A 376 37.15 -0.02 -6.16
N SER A 377 37.80 0.78 -5.32
CA SER A 377 37.64 0.70 -3.86
C SER A 377 36.34 1.38 -3.45
N LEU A 378 35.40 0.61 -2.90
CA LEU A 378 34.12 1.09 -2.41
C LEU A 378 33.92 0.66 -0.96
N LEU A 379 33.34 1.54 -0.15
CA LEU A 379 32.85 1.23 1.19
C LEU A 379 31.41 1.74 1.29
N ILE A 380 30.48 0.87 1.66
CA ILE A 380 29.08 1.23 1.84
C ILE A 380 28.83 1.50 3.32
N PRO A 381 28.46 2.74 3.71
CA PRO A 381 28.15 3.04 5.10
C PRO A 381 27.03 2.14 5.62
N PHE A 382 27.29 1.47 6.74
CA PHE A 382 26.33 0.58 7.37
C PHE A 382 25.72 1.19 8.63
N LYS A 383 24.38 1.19 8.71
CA LYS A 383 23.63 1.64 9.88
C LYS A 383 23.21 0.42 10.71
N LYS A 384 23.77 0.30 11.92
CA LYS A 384 23.48 -0.77 12.88
C LYS A 384 22.15 -0.58 13.59
N GLY A 385 21.54 -1.68 14.01
CA GLY A 385 20.47 -1.71 15.00
C GLY A 385 19.13 -2.23 14.52
N ARG A 386 19.05 -2.83 13.32
CA ARG A 386 17.84 -3.57 12.94
C ARG A 386 17.64 -4.72 13.90
N GLY A 387 16.41 -4.98 14.31
CA GLY A 387 16.08 -6.13 15.14
C GLY A 387 15.48 -7.28 14.36
N ASP A 388 15.16 -8.35 15.07
CA ASP A 388 14.49 -9.53 14.53
C ASP A 388 13.08 -9.62 15.12
N ALA A 389 12.07 -9.56 14.25
CA ALA A 389 10.69 -9.78 14.64
C ALA A 389 10.42 -11.28 14.82
N THR A 390 9.32 -11.59 15.50
CA THR A 390 8.85 -12.98 15.65
C THR A 390 7.61 -13.21 14.78
N GLN A 391 7.25 -14.49 14.58
CA GLN A 391 6.02 -14.82 13.85
C GLN A 391 4.77 -14.28 14.58
N GLN A 392 4.77 -14.22 15.91
CA GLN A 392 3.69 -13.66 16.73
C GLN A 392 3.54 -12.14 16.56
N MET A 393 4.62 -11.46 16.15
CA MET A 393 4.64 -10.01 15.83
C MET A 393 4.32 -9.74 14.35
N THR A 394 3.88 -10.73 13.59
CA THR A 394 3.70 -10.64 12.14
C THR A 394 2.32 -11.16 11.76
N ASP A 395 1.44 -10.26 11.35
CA ASP A 395 0.14 -10.61 10.79
C ASP A 395 0.32 -11.10 9.34
N VAL A 396 0.17 -12.40 9.14
CA VAL A 396 0.41 -13.06 7.85
C VAL A 396 -0.48 -12.50 6.74
N ASN A 397 -1.75 -12.22 7.04
CA ASN A 397 -2.70 -11.71 6.06
C ASN A 397 -2.41 -10.25 5.72
N SER A 398 -1.95 -9.46 6.70
CA SER A 398 -1.52 -8.08 6.44
C SER A 398 -0.27 -8.01 5.57
N PHE A 399 0.66 -8.96 5.74
CA PHE A 399 1.90 -9.02 4.97
C PHE A 399 1.74 -9.57 3.54
N SER A 400 0.69 -10.34 3.24
CA SER A 400 0.46 -10.81 1.86
C SER A 400 0.24 -9.67 0.87
N ASN A 401 -0.24 -8.51 1.34
CA ASN A 401 -0.38 -7.29 0.52
C ASN A 401 0.96 -6.62 0.14
N LEU A 402 2.08 -7.15 0.64
CA LEU A 402 3.44 -6.73 0.28
C LEU A 402 4.10 -7.72 -0.70
N GLU A 403 3.42 -8.81 -1.08
CA GLU A 403 3.94 -9.74 -2.08
C GLU A 403 3.95 -9.05 -3.45
N PRO A 404 5.12 -8.90 -4.10
CA PRO A 404 5.19 -8.23 -5.38
C PRO A 404 4.56 -9.10 -6.49
N ALA A 405 3.81 -8.49 -7.40
CA ALA A 405 3.37 -9.15 -8.64
C ALA A 405 4.49 -9.24 -9.69
N ALA A 406 5.47 -8.33 -9.60
CA ALA A 406 6.66 -8.27 -10.42
C ALA A 406 7.83 -7.70 -9.61
N ASP A 407 9.05 -8.07 -9.99
CA ASP A 407 10.28 -7.51 -9.44
C ASP A 407 11.27 -7.33 -10.58
N ALA A 408 11.22 -6.16 -11.22
CA ALA A 408 12.04 -5.84 -12.38
C ALA A 408 13.53 -5.81 -12.05
N PHE A 409 13.88 -5.49 -10.80
CA PHE A 409 15.27 -5.50 -10.32
C PHE A 409 15.84 -6.92 -10.26
N ARG A 410 14.98 -7.94 -10.06
CA ARG A 410 15.33 -9.37 -10.22
C ARG A 410 14.84 -9.99 -11.53
N ASN A 411 14.39 -9.21 -12.51
CA ASN A 411 13.87 -9.67 -13.80
C ASN A 411 12.81 -10.78 -13.67
N TRP A 412 11.84 -10.56 -12.77
CA TRP A 412 10.79 -11.52 -12.46
C TRP A 412 9.40 -10.91 -12.64
N PHE A 413 8.50 -11.69 -13.22
CA PHE A 413 7.09 -11.35 -13.37
C PHE A 413 6.24 -12.58 -13.07
N GLY A 414 5.29 -12.46 -12.14
CA GLY A 414 4.43 -13.56 -11.72
C GLY A 414 3.32 -13.89 -12.72
N GLY A 415 3.12 -13.09 -13.78
CA GLY A 415 2.03 -13.25 -14.74
C GLY A 415 0.64 -12.92 -14.19
N LYS A 416 0.58 -12.28 -13.01
CA LYS A 416 -0.64 -11.97 -12.24
C LYS A 416 -0.90 -10.47 -12.19
N SER A 417 -0.83 -9.78 -13.32
CA SER A 417 -1.18 -8.36 -13.41
C SER A 417 -1.68 -8.01 -14.81
N LYS A 418 -2.60 -7.03 -14.89
CA LYS A 418 -3.01 -6.41 -16.15
C LYS A 418 -1.96 -5.40 -16.65
N SER A 419 -1.20 -4.79 -15.73
CA SER A 419 -0.13 -3.84 -16.06
C SER A 419 1.09 -4.54 -16.63
N SER A 420 1.81 -3.82 -17.49
CA SER A 420 3.03 -4.34 -18.08
C SER A 420 4.15 -4.44 -17.04
N PRO A 421 5.17 -5.31 -17.23
CA PRO A 421 6.32 -5.39 -16.34
C PRO A 421 7.06 -4.06 -16.12
N GLU A 422 7.08 -3.17 -17.13
CA GLU A 422 7.68 -1.84 -17.07
C GLU A 422 6.85 -0.86 -16.24
N GLU A 423 5.53 -0.90 -16.36
CA GLU A 423 4.63 -0.10 -15.52
C GLU A 423 4.81 -0.51 -14.06
N LEU A 424 4.84 -1.82 -13.77
CA LEU A 424 5.10 -2.34 -12.43
C LEU A 424 6.51 -2.01 -11.92
N MET A 425 7.50 -1.89 -12.79
CA MET A 425 8.84 -1.42 -12.41
C MET A 425 8.81 0.03 -11.92
N VAL A 426 8.08 0.91 -12.62
CA VAL A 426 7.96 2.32 -12.26
C VAL A 426 7.14 2.47 -10.97
N ASP A 427 6.06 1.70 -10.81
CA ASP A 427 5.27 1.61 -9.58
C ASP A 427 6.14 1.16 -8.39
N GLN A 428 6.87 0.05 -8.51
CA GLN A 428 7.77 -0.42 -7.47
C GLN A 428 8.86 0.60 -7.14
N ALA A 429 9.40 1.29 -8.15
CA ALA A 429 10.40 2.34 -7.95
C ALA A 429 9.81 3.53 -7.18
N GLN A 430 8.57 3.93 -7.47
CA GLN A 430 7.85 4.97 -6.73
C GLN A 430 7.70 4.57 -5.27
N LEU A 431 7.26 3.33 -4.98
CA LEU A 431 7.06 2.83 -3.63
C LEU A 431 8.36 2.80 -2.83
N LEU A 432 9.48 2.44 -3.48
CA LEU A 432 10.82 2.49 -2.88
C LEU A 432 11.37 3.92 -2.72
N GLY A 433 10.62 4.95 -3.16
CA GLY A 433 11.02 6.34 -3.14
C GLY A 433 12.17 6.66 -4.10
N LEU A 434 12.37 5.84 -5.14
CA LEU A 434 13.45 5.98 -6.10
C LEU A 434 13.11 7.01 -7.17
N THR A 435 14.12 7.80 -7.54
CA THR A 435 14.08 8.61 -8.75
C THR A 435 14.38 7.75 -9.98
N ALA A 436 13.99 8.22 -11.17
CA ALA A 436 14.29 7.50 -12.42
C ALA A 436 15.80 7.20 -12.63
N PRO A 437 16.75 8.11 -12.30
CA PRO A 437 18.18 7.79 -12.33
C PRO A 437 18.59 6.70 -11.33
N GLU A 438 18.04 6.70 -10.10
CA GLU A 438 18.33 5.66 -9.09
C GLU A 438 17.79 4.29 -9.51
N MET A 439 16.56 4.25 -10.03
CA MET A 439 15.99 3.04 -10.64
C MET A 439 16.88 2.53 -11.77
N THR A 440 17.35 3.43 -12.65
CA THR A 440 18.21 3.08 -13.79
C THR A 440 19.49 2.39 -13.34
N VAL A 441 20.25 3.00 -12.42
CA VAL A 441 21.51 2.38 -11.94
C VAL A 441 21.26 1.08 -11.21
N LEU A 442 20.18 0.98 -10.42
CA LEU A 442 19.84 -0.24 -9.72
C LEU A 442 19.55 -1.39 -10.68
N VAL A 443 18.74 -1.18 -11.72
CA VAL A 443 18.49 -2.24 -12.73
C VAL A 443 19.78 -2.68 -13.39
N GLY A 444 20.59 -1.73 -13.91
CA GLY A 444 21.84 -2.07 -14.59
C GLY A 444 22.84 -2.81 -13.68
N GLY A 445 22.99 -2.38 -12.43
CA GLY A 445 23.86 -3.03 -11.45
C GLY A 445 23.37 -4.39 -11.01
N MET A 446 22.08 -4.53 -10.72
CA MET A 446 21.49 -5.82 -10.32
C MET A 446 21.64 -6.88 -11.42
N ARG A 447 21.57 -6.48 -12.71
CA ARG A 447 21.85 -7.38 -13.84
C ARG A 447 23.28 -7.89 -13.83
N VAL A 448 24.28 -7.01 -13.78
CA VAL A 448 25.69 -7.44 -13.84
C VAL A 448 26.12 -8.22 -12.58
N LEU A 449 25.43 -8.02 -11.45
CA LEU A 449 25.63 -8.80 -10.22
C LEU A 449 24.98 -10.19 -10.28
N GLY A 450 24.23 -10.51 -11.34
CA GLY A 450 23.56 -11.79 -11.49
C GLY A 450 22.41 -12.00 -10.50
N ALA A 451 21.74 -10.92 -10.05
CA ALA A 451 20.71 -10.96 -9.02
C ALA A 451 19.31 -11.35 -9.53
N ASN A 452 19.22 -11.86 -10.76
CA ASN A 452 17.96 -12.28 -11.36
C ASN A 452 17.35 -13.51 -10.68
N HIS A 453 16.01 -13.57 -10.66
CA HIS A 453 15.24 -14.69 -10.14
C HIS A 453 15.56 -15.98 -10.89
N ALA A 454 15.73 -17.09 -10.15
CA ALA A 454 15.97 -18.44 -10.64
C ALA A 454 17.16 -18.55 -11.60
N GLY A 455 18.18 -17.69 -11.45
CA GLY A 455 19.36 -17.68 -12.30
C GLY A 455 19.11 -17.28 -13.75
N ASN A 456 17.96 -16.65 -14.03
CA ASN A 456 17.60 -16.12 -15.36
C ASN A 456 18.72 -15.22 -15.91
N LYS A 457 19.12 -15.44 -17.17
CA LYS A 457 20.21 -14.69 -17.83
C LYS A 457 19.73 -13.48 -18.66
N LYS A 458 18.41 -13.25 -18.75
CA LYS A 458 17.85 -12.08 -19.44
C LYS A 458 18.41 -10.78 -18.84
N GLY A 459 18.87 -9.87 -19.69
CA GLY A 459 19.37 -8.56 -19.27
C GLY A 459 20.81 -8.55 -18.73
N ILE A 460 21.47 -9.71 -18.56
CA ILE A 460 22.87 -9.75 -18.12
C ILE A 460 23.77 -9.50 -19.32
N PHE A 461 23.86 -8.23 -19.73
CA PHE A 461 24.71 -7.84 -20.87
C PHE A 461 26.16 -7.63 -20.41
N SER A 462 26.79 -8.69 -19.91
CA SER A 462 28.19 -8.67 -19.49
C SER A 462 28.78 -10.08 -19.54
N GLU A 463 30.05 -10.18 -19.93
CA GLU A 463 30.84 -11.41 -19.88
C GLU A 463 31.48 -11.65 -18.49
N LYS A 464 31.29 -10.70 -17.56
CA LYS A 464 31.90 -10.70 -16.22
C LYS A 464 30.84 -10.58 -15.13
N GLU A 465 29.90 -11.52 -15.13
CA GLU A 465 28.87 -11.61 -14.09
C GLU A 465 29.51 -11.64 -12.69
N GLY A 466 28.96 -10.85 -11.77
CA GLY A 466 29.51 -10.62 -10.42
C GLY A 466 30.49 -9.44 -10.32
N VAL A 467 30.84 -8.78 -11.43
CA VAL A 467 31.64 -7.55 -11.44
C VAL A 467 30.73 -6.34 -11.61
N LEU A 468 30.79 -5.38 -10.68
CA LEU A 468 29.96 -4.18 -10.74
C LEU A 468 30.52 -3.20 -11.79
N SER A 469 29.98 -3.28 -13.00
CA SER A 469 30.38 -2.48 -14.16
C SER A 469 29.17 -1.86 -14.86
N ASN A 470 29.41 -0.84 -15.68
CA ASN A 470 28.38 -0.22 -16.52
C ASN A 470 28.08 -1.01 -17.81
N ASP A 471 28.52 -2.28 -17.91
CA ASP A 471 28.41 -3.13 -19.11
C ASP A 471 26.97 -3.24 -19.61
N PHE A 472 25.98 -3.29 -18.70
CA PHE A 472 24.56 -3.27 -19.05
C PHE A 472 24.23 -2.12 -20.02
N PHE A 473 24.64 -0.89 -19.69
CA PHE A 473 24.33 0.29 -20.48
C PHE A 473 25.15 0.37 -21.77
N VAL A 474 26.44 0.02 -21.69
CA VAL A 474 27.34 0.00 -22.85
C VAL A 474 26.78 -0.95 -23.92
N ASN A 475 26.43 -2.17 -23.53
CA ASN A 475 25.94 -3.17 -24.48
C ASN A 475 24.49 -2.92 -24.93
N LEU A 476 23.65 -2.34 -24.09
CA LEU A 476 22.29 -1.92 -24.45
C LEU A 476 22.28 -0.78 -25.48
N THR A 477 23.28 0.11 -25.44
CA THR A 477 23.35 1.27 -26.33
C THR A 477 24.24 1.05 -27.56
N ASP A 478 24.93 -0.11 -27.64
CA ASP A 478 25.78 -0.45 -28.78
C ASP A 478 24.95 -0.73 -30.05
N MET A 479 25.08 0.16 -31.02
CA MET A 479 24.38 0.07 -32.31
C MET A 479 24.91 -1.05 -33.22
N ASN A 480 26.02 -1.71 -32.87
CA ASN A 480 26.40 -2.98 -33.51
C ASN A 480 25.47 -4.14 -33.12
N ASN A 481 24.56 -3.92 -32.18
CA ASN A 481 23.52 -4.88 -31.84
C ASN A 481 22.22 -4.59 -32.60
N THR A 482 21.40 -5.63 -32.74
CA THR A 482 20.01 -5.60 -33.21
C THR A 482 19.13 -6.29 -32.18
N TRP A 483 17.93 -5.76 -31.95
CA TRP A 483 16.97 -6.27 -30.98
C TRP A 483 15.77 -6.86 -31.72
N THR A 484 15.44 -8.10 -31.44
CA THR A 484 14.32 -8.81 -32.08
C THR A 484 13.38 -9.38 -31.05
N ILE A 485 12.08 -9.18 -31.26
CA ILE A 485 11.02 -9.82 -30.47
C ILE A 485 10.97 -11.30 -30.85
N VAL A 486 11.00 -12.19 -29.84
CA VAL A 486 10.90 -13.64 -30.07
C VAL A 486 9.53 -14.15 -29.59
N ASP A 487 9.11 -13.74 -28.41
CA ASP A 487 7.81 -14.04 -27.81
C ASP A 487 7.46 -13.00 -26.73
N ASP A 488 6.42 -13.27 -25.95
CA ASP A 488 5.95 -12.34 -24.92
C ASP A 488 7.03 -12.13 -23.84
N ASN A 489 7.33 -10.85 -23.57
CA ASN A 489 8.38 -10.44 -22.66
C ASN A 489 9.74 -11.17 -22.86
N HIS A 490 10.09 -11.44 -24.12
CA HIS A 490 11.35 -12.05 -24.49
C HIS A 490 11.90 -11.49 -25.80
N TYR A 491 13.15 -11.08 -25.73
CA TYR A 491 13.85 -10.44 -26.82
C TYR A 491 15.25 -11.03 -26.95
N GLU A 492 15.72 -11.10 -28.18
CA GLU A 492 17.08 -11.47 -28.51
C GLU A 492 17.87 -10.24 -28.95
N ILE A 493 19.11 -10.16 -28.50
CA ILE A 493 20.09 -9.15 -28.91
C ILE A 493 21.14 -9.86 -29.75
N LYS A 494 21.20 -9.53 -31.04
CA LYS A 494 22.09 -10.16 -32.03
C LYS A 494 23.11 -9.19 -32.55
N ASP A 495 24.29 -9.69 -32.90
CA ASP A 495 25.23 -8.94 -33.70
C ASP A 495 24.59 -8.50 -35.02
N ARG A 496 24.70 -7.23 -35.37
CA ARG A 496 24.07 -6.65 -36.56
C ARG A 496 24.67 -7.19 -37.86
N GLN A 497 25.95 -7.57 -37.86
CA GLN A 497 26.64 -8.02 -39.06
C GLN A 497 26.52 -9.53 -39.25
N SER A 498 26.84 -10.32 -38.22
CA SER A 498 26.81 -11.79 -38.33
C SER A 498 25.43 -12.38 -38.08
N GLY A 499 24.58 -11.69 -37.32
CA GLY A 499 23.29 -12.22 -36.86
C GLY A 499 23.42 -13.16 -35.65
N ASP A 500 24.62 -13.32 -35.09
CA ASP A 500 24.87 -14.21 -33.96
C ASP A 500 24.18 -13.68 -32.70
N LEU A 501 23.55 -14.59 -31.95
CA LEU A 501 22.94 -14.27 -30.66
C LEU A 501 24.04 -13.91 -29.66
N LYS A 502 23.95 -12.70 -29.08
CA LYS A 502 24.80 -12.25 -27.98
C LYS A 502 24.09 -12.40 -26.64
N TRP A 503 22.89 -11.85 -26.52
CA TRP A 503 22.17 -11.77 -25.25
C TRP A 503 20.68 -12.02 -25.43
N THR A 504 20.01 -12.29 -24.32
CA THR A 504 18.55 -12.28 -24.23
C THR A 504 18.10 -11.22 -23.24
N ALA A 505 16.88 -10.74 -23.38
CA ALA A 505 16.33 -9.66 -22.58
C ALA A 505 14.83 -9.87 -22.33
N SER A 506 14.34 -9.15 -21.33
CA SER A 506 12.94 -8.87 -21.08
C SER A 506 12.63 -7.42 -21.46
N SER A 507 11.38 -7.04 -21.36
CA SER A 507 10.92 -5.70 -21.67
C SER A 507 11.41 -4.67 -20.64
N VAL A 508 11.55 -5.06 -19.37
CA VAL A 508 12.16 -4.23 -18.31
C VAL A 508 13.66 -3.97 -18.51
N ASP A 509 14.32 -4.76 -19.36
CA ASP A 509 15.70 -4.48 -19.78
C ASP A 509 15.75 -3.49 -20.95
N LEU A 510 14.91 -3.73 -21.96
CA LEU A 510 14.95 -2.96 -23.21
C LEU A 510 14.27 -1.60 -23.13
N VAL A 511 13.40 -1.37 -22.13
CA VAL A 511 12.75 -0.06 -21.93
C VAL A 511 13.78 1.06 -21.74
N PHE A 512 14.93 0.78 -21.13
CA PHE A 512 16.05 1.71 -20.99
C PHE A 512 16.75 2.04 -22.32
N GLY A 513 16.54 1.26 -23.37
CA GLY A 513 17.01 1.56 -24.73
C GLY A 513 15.95 2.23 -25.61
N SER A 514 14.70 2.31 -25.13
CA SER A 514 13.52 2.68 -25.91
C SER A 514 12.86 3.99 -25.43
N ASN A 515 12.45 4.04 -24.16
CA ASN A 515 11.85 5.25 -23.58
C ASN A 515 12.86 6.40 -23.64
N SER A 516 12.48 7.54 -24.24
CA SER A 516 13.42 8.63 -24.52
C SER A 516 14.09 9.21 -23.28
N ILE A 517 13.39 9.24 -22.14
CA ILE A 517 13.94 9.72 -20.87
C ILE A 517 14.89 8.68 -20.28
N LEU A 518 14.46 7.42 -20.15
CA LEU A 518 15.30 6.35 -19.60
C LEU A 518 16.55 6.11 -20.46
N ARG A 519 16.41 6.22 -21.78
CA ARG A 519 17.53 6.14 -22.73
C ARG A 519 18.57 7.22 -22.49
N SER A 520 18.17 8.44 -22.15
CA SER A 520 19.12 9.50 -21.84
C SER A 520 19.97 9.16 -20.59
N TYR A 521 19.40 8.48 -19.60
CA TYR A 521 20.16 7.99 -18.44
C TYR A 521 21.06 6.81 -18.79
N ALA A 522 20.58 5.88 -19.62
CA ALA A 522 21.39 4.78 -20.11
C ALA A 522 22.61 5.28 -20.90
N GLU A 523 22.43 6.26 -21.79
CA GLU A 523 23.50 6.89 -22.55
C GLU A 523 24.51 7.61 -21.64
N LEU A 524 24.05 8.27 -20.57
CA LEU A 524 24.95 8.83 -19.56
C LEU A 524 25.83 7.73 -18.94
N TYR A 525 25.24 6.66 -18.41
CA TYR A 525 26.02 5.61 -17.74
C TYR A 525 26.84 4.75 -18.70
N ALA A 526 26.54 4.75 -20.00
CA ALA A 526 27.34 4.08 -21.03
C ALA A 526 28.65 4.82 -21.39
N GLN A 527 28.82 6.08 -20.99
CA GLN A 527 30.03 6.86 -21.33
C GLN A 527 31.29 6.27 -20.71
N ASP A 528 32.41 6.35 -21.44
CA ASP A 528 33.71 5.80 -21.02
C ASP A 528 34.22 6.35 -19.69
N ASP A 529 33.88 7.62 -19.37
CA ASP A 529 34.27 8.35 -18.17
C ASP A 529 33.29 8.19 -16.99
N ASN A 530 32.19 7.43 -17.17
CA ASN A 530 31.16 7.26 -16.14
C ASN A 530 31.19 5.91 -15.40
N LYS A 531 32.25 5.10 -15.55
CA LYS A 531 32.41 3.83 -14.84
C LYS A 531 32.39 4.00 -13.31
N GLU A 532 33.20 4.91 -12.80
CA GLU A 532 33.26 5.21 -11.37
C GLU A 532 31.96 5.89 -10.88
N LYS A 533 31.39 6.77 -11.70
CA LYS A 533 30.10 7.41 -11.41
C LYS A 533 28.99 6.37 -11.23
N PHE A 534 28.90 5.41 -12.15
CA PHE A 534 27.93 4.31 -12.08
C PHE A 534 28.06 3.52 -10.77
N ILE A 535 29.28 3.09 -10.40
CA ILE A 535 29.52 2.33 -9.16
C ILE A 535 29.06 3.12 -7.93
N ASN A 536 29.44 4.40 -7.86
CA ASN A 536 29.09 5.26 -6.73
C ASN A 536 27.59 5.54 -6.64
N ASP A 537 26.93 5.77 -7.78
CA ASP A 537 25.50 6.05 -7.79
C ASP A 537 24.66 4.77 -7.56
N PHE A 538 25.11 3.61 -8.05
CA PHE A 538 24.55 2.32 -7.66
C PHE A 538 24.65 2.09 -6.15
N ALA A 539 25.83 2.30 -5.55
CA ALA A 539 26.03 2.13 -4.12
C ALA A 539 25.14 3.05 -3.27
N LYS A 540 24.93 4.31 -3.72
CA LYS A 540 24.00 5.24 -3.07
C LYS A 540 22.55 4.76 -3.16
N ALA A 541 22.09 4.37 -4.35
CA ALA A 541 20.74 3.89 -4.57
C ALA A 541 20.48 2.58 -3.79
N TRP A 542 21.45 1.67 -3.76
CA TRP A 542 21.42 0.46 -2.93
C TRP A 542 21.29 0.83 -1.44
N SER A 543 22.18 1.70 -0.94
CA SER A 543 22.17 2.12 0.47
C SER A 543 20.86 2.81 0.85
N LYS A 544 20.25 3.55 -0.07
CA LYS A 544 18.92 4.15 0.12
C LYS A 544 17.88 3.06 0.39
N VAL A 545 17.75 2.06 -0.50
CA VAL A 545 16.79 0.96 -0.34
C VAL A 545 17.04 0.16 0.93
N MET A 546 18.29 -0.19 1.23
CA MET A 546 18.63 -0.99 2.41
C MET A 546 18.27 -0.29 3.73
N ASN A 547 18.14 1.04 3.73
CA ASN A 547 17.90 1.85 4.92
C ASN A 547 16.50 2.52 4.93
N SER A 548 15.59 2.17 4.01
CA SER A 548 14.32 2.87 3.83
C SER A 548 13.39 2.80 5.06
N ASP A 549 13.53 1.78 5.91
CA ASP A 549 12.69 1.53 7.09
C ASP A 549 13.39 1.85 8.43
N LEU A 550 14.57 2.48 8.38
CA LEU A 550 15.30 2.95 9.56
C LEU A 550 14.89 4.39 9.91
N PHE A 551 13.73 4.53 10.54
CA PHE A 551 13.14 5.81 10.98
C PHE A 551 13.75 6.43 12.24
#